data_AF-A0A7X8QI53-F1
#
_entry.id   AF-A0A7X8QI53-F1
#
_cell.length_a   1.000
_cell.length_b   1.000
_cell.length_c   1.000
_cell.angle_alpha   90.00
_cell.angle_beta   90.00
_cell.angle_gamma   90.00
#
_symmetry.space_group_name_H-M   'P 1'
#
loop_
_entity.id
_entity.type
_entity.pdbx_description
1 polymer ?
#
loop_
_entity_poly.entity_id
_entity_poly.type
_entity_poly.pdbx_seq_one_letter_code
_entity_poly.pdbx_strand_id
1 'polypeptide(L)'
;SLNFGKVGGMFLSVCLSFFSLTTIIGWYFFAESNVKFLFNGKPSTINVFKAVVLAALVAGTLIDATFVWQLVDLTVGIMAIPNIIALFALSRDVRSILDDYDSKVLDGNICWEYEYQNIKERRKKKPSLKKAFGTTIIS
;
A
#
# COMPACT_ATOMS: atom_id res chain seq x y z
N SER A 1 26.83 -25.58 24.19
CA SER A 1 26.06 -24.87 23.14
C SER A 1 25.90 -25.82 21.96
N LEU A 2 24.68 -26.15 21.56
CA LEU A 2 24.39 -26.97 20.38
C LEU A 2 24.82 -26.19 19.12
N ASN A 3 26.09 -26.30 18.76
CA ASN A 3 26.63 -25.73 17.54
C ASN A 3 26.21 -26.64 16.40
N PHE A 4 25.11 -26.29 15.71
CA PHE A 4 24.90 -26.75 14.33
C PHE A 4 26.18 -26.38 13.58
N GLY A 5 27.05 -27.34 13.29
CA GLY A 5 28.42 -27.07 12.84
C GLY A 5 28.49 -26.38 11.46
N LYS A 6 29.51 -26.69 10.67
CA LYS A 6 29.70 -26.14 9.31
C LYS A 6 28.44 -26.23 8.41
N VAL A 7 27.61 -27.27 8.62
CA VAL A 7 26.34 -27.49 7.92
C VAL A 7 25.28 -26.44 8.28
N GLY A 8 25.18 -26.03 9.55
CA GLY A 8 24.21 -25.03 10.00
C GLY A 8 24.47 -23.65 9.41
N GLY A 9 25.73 -23.22 9.40
CA GLY A 9 26.12 -21.94 8.79
C GLY A 9 25.91 -21.91 7.27
N MET A 10 26.20 -23.02 6.58
CA MET A 10 25.97 -23.11 5.12
C MET A 10 24.48 -23.09 4.78
N PHE A 11 23.66 -23.84 5.51
CA PHE A 11 22.20 -23.82 5.36
C PHE A 11 21.62 -22.43 5.62
N LEU A 12 22.02 -21.79 6.73
CA LEU A 12 21.56 -20.43 7.07
C LEU A 12 21.93 -19.41 6.00
N SER A 13 23.14 -19.49 5.44
CA SER A 13 23.58 -18.58 4.37
C SER A 13 22.70 -18.70 3.12
N VAL A 14 22.32 -19.93 2.74
CA VAL A 14 21.43 -20.18 1.60
C VAL A 14 20.02 -19.64 1.88
N CYS A 15 19.46 -19.96 3.05
CA CYS A 15 18.14 -19.48 3.45
C CYS A 15 18.09 -17.95 3.52
N LEU A 16 19.10 -17.32 4.12
CA LEU A 16 19.18 -15.87 4.26
C LEU A 16 19.35 -15.18 2.90
N SER A 17 20.08 -15.79 1.97
CA SER A 17 20.20 -15.29 0.60
C SER A 17 18.84 -15.28 -0.10
N PHE A 18 18.09 -16.39 -0.07
CA PHE A 18 16.75 -16.44 -0.66
C PHE A 18 15.76 -15.51 0.03
N PHE A 19 15.85 -15.37 1.35
CA PHE A 19 15.03 -14.44 2.12
C PHE A 19 15.30 -12.99 1.70
N SER A 20 16.56 -12.57 1.69
CA SER A 20 16.96 -11.22 1.29
C SER A 20 16.55 -10.89 -0.15
N LEU A 21 16.74 -11.83 -1.08
CA LEU A 21 16.29 -11.68 -2.47
C LEU A 21 14.78 -11.48 -2.57
N THR A 22 14.00 -12.27 -1.82
CA THR A 22 12.53 -12.14 -1.82
C THR A 22 12.10 -10.80 -1.22
N THR A 23 12.74 -10.35 -0.13
CA THR A 23 12.46 -9.07 0.50
C THR A 23 12.70 -7.91 -0.45
N ILE A 24 13.86 -7.85 -1.12
CA ILE A 24 14.18 -6.72 -2.00
C ILE A 24 13.27 -6.68 -3.24
N ILE A 25 12.88 -7.85 -3.77
CA ILE A 25 11.89 -7.95 -4.86
C ILE A 25 10.54 -7.42 -4.39
N GLY A 26 10.08 -7.78 -3.19
CA GLY A 26 8.83 -7.27 -2.62
C GLY A 26 8.81 -5.75 -2.49
N TRP A 27 9.89 -5.15 -1.97
CA TRP A 27 10.03 -3.70 -1.88
C TRP A 27 10.05 -3.02 -3.25
N TYR A 28 10.72 -3.61 -4.23
CA TYR A 28 10.73 -3.12 -5.60
C TYR A 28 9.32 -3.12 -6.22
N PHE A 29 8.53 -4.18 -6.05
CA PHE A 29 7.16 -4.23 -6.56
C PHE A 29 6.26 -3.18 -5.91
N PHE A 30 6.37 -2.98 -4.60
CA PHE A 30 5.62 -1.95 -3.89
C PHE A 30 5.95 -0.55 -4.42
N ALA A 31 7.25 -0.26 -4.55
CA ALA A 31 7.71 1.03 -5.06
C ALA A 31 7.31 1.25 -6.54
N GLU A 32 7.40 0.22 -7.39
CA GLU A 32 6.94 0.31 -8.78
C GLU A 32 5.44 0.62 -8.87
N SER A 33 4.61 -0.01 -8.02
CA SER A 33 3.18 0.28 -7.95
C SER A 33 2.89 1.72 -7.55
N ASN A 34 3.59 2.23 -6.53
CA ASN A 34 3.44 3.61 -6.06
C ASN A 34 3.89 4.63 -7.13
N VAL A 35 5.00 4.36 -7.82
CA VAL A 35 5.50 5.22 -8.91
C VAL A 35 4.54 5.20 -10.10
N LYS A 36 3.98 4.04 -10.46
CA LYS A 36 2.96 3.92 -11.51
C LYS A 36 1.72 4.75 -11.18
N PHE A 37 1.28 4.74 -9.93
CA PHE A 37 0.17 5.55 -9.44
C PHE A 37 0.46 7.05 -9.53
N LEU A 38 1.66 7.49 -9.16
CA LEU A 38 2.03 8.91 -9.15
C LEU A 38 2.26 9.49 -10.55
N PHE A 39 2.83 8.72 -11.48
CA PHE A 39 3.31 9.20 -12.79
C PHE A 39 2.51 8.67 -13.99
N ASN A 40 1.26 8.26 -13.78
CA ASN A 40 0.33 7.83 -14.84
C ASN A 40 0.86 6.66 -15.72
N GLY A 41 1.71 5.79 -15.17
CA GLY A 41 2.10 4.52 -15.82
C GLY A 41 2.90 4.63 -17.13
N LYS A 42 3.57 5.77 -17.40
CA LYS A 42 4.41 5.88 -18.60
C LYS A 42 5.55 4.83 -18.58
N PRO A 43 5.77 4.07 -19.67
CA PRO A 43 6.78 3.01 -19.72
C PRO A 43 8.21 3.51 -19.54
N SER A 44 8.49 4.74 -19.98
CA SER A 44 9.79 5.39 -19.78
C SER A 44 10.11 5.65 -18.30
N THR A 45 9.11 6.04 -17.50
CA THR A 45 9.28 6.29 -16.05
C THR A 45 9.62 5.00 -15.29
N ILE A 46 9.01 3.89 -15.67
CA ILE A 46 9.27 2.57 -15.06
C ILE A 46 10.71 2.13 -15.34
N ASN A 47 11.21 2.33 -16.57
CA ASN A 47 12.59 1.97 -16.91
C ASN A 47 13.62 2.83 -16.18
N VAL A 48 13.37 4.14 -16.03
CA VAL A 48 14.24 5.02 -15.23
C VAL A 48 14.23 4.60 -13.76
N PHE A 49 13.06 4.28 -13.21
CA PHE A 49 12.93 3.80 -11.83
C PHE A 49 13.74 2.51 -11.59
N LYS A 50 13.68 1.55 -12.53
CA LYS A 50 14.51 0.33 -12.49
C LYS A 50 16.00 0.63 -12.44
N ALA A 51 16.46 1.55 -13.28
CA ALA A 51 17.87 1.96 -13.29
C ALA A 51 18.29 2.61 -11.96
N VAL A 52 17.44 3.46 -11.39
CA VAL A 52 17.69 4.10 -10.08
C VAL A 52 17.77 3.06 -8.97
N VAL A 53 16.86 2.09 -8.92
CA VAL A 53 16.88 1.03 -7.89
C VAL A 53 18.14 0.18 -8.00
N LEU A 54 18.55 -0.21 -9.21
CA LEU A 54 19.79 -0.96 -9.43
C LEU A 54 21.02 -0.15 -8.99
N ALA A 55 21.07 1.15 -9.33
CA ALA A 55 22.14 2.04 -8.90
C ALA A 55 22.19 2.19 -7.37
N ALA A 56 21.03 2.34 -6.72
CA ALA A 56 20.93 2.41 -5.26
C ALA A 56 21.38 1.11 -4.58
N LEU A 57 21.11 -0.05 -5.19
CA LEU A 57 21.54 -1.36 -4.68
C LEU A 57 23.07 -1.49 -4.70
N VAL A 58 23.71 -1.07 -5.80
CA VAL A 58 25.18 -1.02 -5.91
C VAL A 58 25.76 0.00 -4.95
N ALA A 59 25.18 1.21 -4.87
CA ALA A 59 25.61 2.24 -3.93
C ALA A 59 25.50 1.77 -2.47
N GLY A 60 24.45 1.00 -2.14
CA GLY A 60 24.26 0.41 -0.81
C GLY A 60 25.39 -0.53 -0.39
N THR A 61 26.06 -1.20 -1.33
CA THR A 61 27.24 -2.02 -1.03
C THR A 61 28.52 -1.22 -0.77
N LEU A 62 28.55 0.06 -1.15
CA LEU A 62 29.71 0.95 -0.99
C LEU A 62 29.64 1.80 0.29
N ILE A 63 28.45 1.93 0.89
CA ILE A 63 28.20 2.77 2.06
C ILE A 63 28.33 1.93 3.34
N ASP A 64 28.77 2.56 4.43
CA ASP A 64 28.87 1.91 5.74
C ASP A 64 27.52 1.39 6.25
N ALA A 65 27.55 0.16 6.79
CA ALA A 65 26.34 -0.51 7.27
C ALA A 65 25.57 0.33 8.30
N THR A 66 26.26 0.96 9.26
CA THR A 66 25.62 1.80 10.28
C THR A 66 24.85 2.97 9.68
N PHE A 67 25.39 3.61 8.64
CA PHE A 67 24.70 4.70 7.97
C PHE A 67 23.48 4.20 7.20
N VAL A 68 23.59 3.05 6.52
CA VAL A 68 22.45 2.43 5.85
C VAL A 68 21.32 2.13 6.83
N TRP A 69 21.63 1.57 8.01
CA TRP A 69 20.64 1.31 9.05
C TRP A 69 19.97 2.61 9.54
N GLN A 70 20.74 3.67 9.79
CA GLN A 70 20.19 4.98 10.19
C GLN A 70 19.28 5.58 9.10
N LEU A 71 19.65 5.45 7.83
CA LEU A 71 18.85 5.93 6.70
C LEU A 71 17.54 5.16 6.56
N VAL A 72 17.58 3.84 6.75
CA VAL A 72 16.39 2.97 6.74
C VAL A 72 15.45 3.35 7.87
N ASP A 73 15.96 3.48 9.09
CA ASP A 73 15.14 3.85 10.25
C ASP A 73 14.49 5.23 10.07
N LEU A 74 15.23 6.20 9.53
CA LEU A 74 14.68 7.52 9.20
C LEU A 74 13.57 7.44 8.15
N THR A 75 13.79 6.71 7.06
CA THR A 75 12.84 6.62 5.95
C THR A 75 11.56 5.89 6.37
N VAL A 76 11.70 4.78 7.10
CA VAL A 76 10.56 4.02 7.65
C VAL A 76 9.82 4.84 8.70
N GLY A 77 10.54 5.61 9.53
CA GLY A 77 9.95 6.53 10.49
C GLY A 77 9.11 7.62 9.81
N ILE A 78 9.66 8.28 8.78
CA ILE A 78 8.94 9.30 7.99
C ILE A 78 7.70 8.70 7.32
N MET A 79 7.77 7.46 6.81
CA MET A 79 6.61 6.78 6.23
C MET A 79 5.55 6.39 7.27
N ALA A 80 5.97 6.01 8.48
CA ALA A 80 5.06 5.58 9.54
C ALA A 80 4.21 6.73 10.09
N ILE A 81 4.77 7.94 10.22
CA ILE A 81 4.08 9.12 10.77
C ILE A 81 2.73 9.42 10.06
N PRO A 82 2.68 9.66 8.74
CA PRO A 82 1.42 9.95 8.07
C PRO A 82 0.47 8.74 8.08
N ASN A 83 1.00 7.51 8.06
CA ASN A 83 0.17 6.30 8.11
C ASN A 83 -0.54 6.17 9.47
N ILE A 84 0.17 6.43 10.58
CA ILE A 84 -0.41 6.41 11.92
C ILE A 84 -1.45 7.52 12.07
N ILE A 85 -1.19 8.74 11.57
CA ILE A 85 -2.16 9.84 11.58
C ILE A 85 -3.43 9.46 10.80
N ALA A 86 -3.26 8.88 9.61
CA ALA A 86 -4.37 8.42 8.78
C ALA A 86 -5.18 7.31 9.47
N LEU A 87 -4.52 6.33 10.09
CA LEU A 87 -5.18 5.29 10.89
C LEU A 87 -5.96 5.87 12.07
N PHE A 88 -5.40 6.88 12.77
CA PHE A 88 -6.10 7.55 13.86
C PHE A 88 -7.35 8.28 13.36
N ALA A 89 -7.25 9.00 12.24
CA ALA A 89 -8.38 9.70 11.64
C ALA A 89 -9.47 8.71 11.16
N LEU A 90 -9.06 7.60 10.53
CA LEU A 90 -9.97 6.60 9.97
C LEU A 90 -10.52 5.62 11.02
N SER A 91 -9.93 5.56 12.22
CA SER A 91 -10.36 4.64 13.29
C SER A 91 -11.84 4.76 13.63
N ARG A 92 -12.41 5.97 13.53
CA ARG A 92 -13.84 6.23 13.74
C ARG A 92 -14.70 5.62 12.64
N ASP A 93 -14.31 5.82 11.38
CA ASP A 93 -15.04 5.30 10.22
C ASP A 93 -14.94 3.77 10.16
N VAL A 94 -13.76 3.19 10.43
CA VAL A 94 -13.56 1.74 10.48
C VAL A 94 -14.45 1.12 11.55
N ARG A 95 -14.59 1.75 12.71
CA ARG A 95 -15.47 1.24 13.77
C ARG A 95 -16.94 1.23 13.34
N SER A 96 -17.41 2.29 12.68
CA SER A 96 -18.76 2.32 12.13
C SER A 96 -19.00 1.23 11.08
N ILE A 97 -18.01 0.95 10.23
CA ILE A 97 -18.09 -0.11 9.22
C ILE A 97 -18.07 -1.49 9.88
N LEU A 98 -17.29 -1.66 10.95
CA LEU A 98 -17.22 -2.92 11.70
C LEU A 98 -18.52 -3.21 12.45
N ASP A 99 -19.15 -2.19 13.03
CA ASP A 99 -20.44 -2.33 13.72
C ASP A 99 -21.56 -2.69 12.71
N ASP A 100 -21.54 -2.09 11.50
CA ASP A 100 -22.41 -2.52 10.38
C ASP A 100 -22.08 -3.95 9.95
N TYR A 101 -20.80 -4.33 9.96
CA TYR A 101 -20.35 -5.69 9.66
C TYR A 101 -20.94 -6.73 10.62
N ASP A 102 -20.78 -6.50 11.93
CA ASP A 102 -21.28 -7.43 12.95
C ASP A 102 -22.81 -7.53 12.93
N SER A 103 -23.52 -6.43 12.66
CA SER A 103 -24.98 -6.41 12.60
C SER A 103 -25.55 -7.32 11.50
N LYS A 104 -25.00 -7.29 10.26
CA LYS A 104 -25.54 -8.16 9.18
C LYS A 104 -25.05 -9.59 9.26
N VAL A 105 -23.91 -9.85 9.92
CA VAL A 105 -23.51 -11.22 10.27
C VAL A 105 -24.54 -11.85 11.22
N LEU A 106 -25.02 -11.09 12.22
CA LEU A 106 -26.03 -11.55 13.16
C LEU A 106 -27.40 -11.79 12.51
N ASP A 107 -27.78 -10.98 11.51
CA ASP A 107 -29.02 -11.16 10.74
C ASP A 107 -28.99 -12.36 9.77
N GLY A 108 -27.86 -13.05 9.64
CA GLY A 108 -27.71 -14.20 8.73
C GLY A 108 -27.71 -13.83 7.23
N ASN A 109 -27.76 -12.54 6.90
CA ASN A 109 -27.68 -12.01 5.55
C ASN A 109 -26.24 -11.58 5.25
N ILE A 110 -25.44 -12.51 4.72
CA ILE A 110 -24.01 -12.31 4.36
C ILE A 110 -23.84 -11.41 3.10
N CYS A 111 -24.92 -10.76 2.63
CA CYS A 111 -24.93 -9.96 1.42
C CYS A 111 -24.60 -8.50 1.75
N TRP A 112 -23.36 -8.11 1.49
CA TRP A 112 -22.89 -6.73 1.60
C TRP A 112 -23.14 -5.97 0.30
N GLU A 113 -24.08 -5.02 0.31
CA GLU A 113 -24.20 -4.04 -0.77
C GLU A 113 -23.12 -2.97 -0.59
N TYR A 114 -21.95 -3.17 -1.22
CA TYR A 114 -20.85 -2.19 -1.15
C TYR A 114 -21.24 -0.90 -1.87
N GLU A 115 -21.12 0.25 -1.20
CA GLU A 115 -21.40 1.56 -1.81
C GLU A 115 -20.58 1.82 -3.09
N TYR A 116 -19.45 1.13 -3.26
CA TYR A 116 -18.59 1.19 -4.44
C TYR A 116 -19.10 0.41 -5.67
N GLN A 117 -20.00 -0.58 -5.51
CA GLN A 117 -20.53 -1.34 -6.65
C GLN A 117 -21.34 -0.45 -7.60
N ASN A 118 -22.12 0.50 -7.07
CA ASN A 118 -23.10 1.28 -7.84
C ASN A 118 -22.80 2.78 -7.97
N ILE A 119 -21.53 3.21 -7.77
CA ILE A 119 -21.13 4.63 -7.91
C ILE A 119 -21.44 5.19 -9.31
N LYS A 120 -21.27 4.37 -10.35
CA LYS A 120 -21.56 4.77 -11.74
C LYS A 120 -23.05 5.04 -11.95
N GLU A 121 -23.93 4.29 -11.28
CA GLU A 121 -25.38 4.47 -11.34
C GLU A 121 -25.85 5.68 -10.53
N ARG A 122 -25.32 5.88 -9.30
CA ARG A 122 -25.65 7.06 -8.48
C ARG A 122 -25.20 8.38 -9.12
N ARG A 123 -24.03 8.39 -9.79
CA ARG A 123 -23.57 9.56 -10.57
C ARG A 123 -24.45 9.87 -11.77
N LYS A 124 -25.10 8.87 -12.40
CA LYS A 124 -26.10 9.09 -13.46
C LYS A 124 -27.41 9.70 -12.92
N LYS A 125 -27.79 9.42 -11.67
CA LYS A 125 -29.04 9.93 -11.06
C LYS A 125 -28.95 11.42 -10.65
N LYS A 126 -27.81 11.88 -10.15
CA LYS A 126 -27.60 13.28 -9.70
C LYS A 126 -27.74 14.40 -10.77
N PRO A 127 -27.35 14.25 -12.05
CA PRO A 127 -27.54 15.30 -13.06
C PRO A 127 -29.01 15.48 -13.48
N SER A 128 -29.85 14.46 -13.33
CA SER A 128 -31.29 14.55 -13.65
C SER A 128 -32.07 15.37 -12.60
N LEU A 129 -31.73 15.18 -11.32
CA LEU A 129 -32.44 15.81 -10.21
C LEU A 129 -32.19 17.34 -10.11
N LYS A 130 -31.04 17.84 -10.59
CA LYS A 130 -30.78 19.29 -10.68
C LYS A 130 -31.58 19.99 -11.79
N LYS A 131 -31.93 19.29 -12.88
CA LYS A 131 -32.73 19.87 -13.97
C LYS A 131 -34.21 20.00 -13.62
N ALA A 132 -34.75 19.08 -12.81
CA ALA A 132 -36.15 19.13 -12.39
C ALA A 132 -36.44 20.25 -11.37
N PHE A 133 -35.47 20.60 -10.52
CA PHE A 133 -35.64 21.65 -9.49
C PHE A 133 -35.44 23.08 -10.01
N GLY A 134 -34.84 23.28 -11.18
CA GLY A 134 -34.59 24.61 -11.74
C GLY A 134 -35.79 25.26 -12.44
N THR A 135 -36.80 24.47 -12.85
CA THR A 135 -37.88 24.95 -13.74
C THR A 135 -39.14 25.41 -12.98
N THR A 136 -39.26 25.14 -11.68
CA THR A 136 -40.45 25.53 -10.88
C THR A 136 -40.30 26.88 -10.17
N ILE A 137 -39.15 27.54 -10.29
CA ILE A 137 -38.88 28.84 -9.66
C ILE A 137 -39.00 30.02 -10.65
N ILE A 138 -39.38 29.75 -11.91
CA ILE A 138 -39.46 30.76 -12.98
C ILE A 138 -40.80 30.75 -13.72
N SER A 139 -41.88 30.23 -13.11
CA SER A 139 -43.24 30.33 -13.67
C SER A 139 -44.25 30.78 -12.63
#